data_AF-A0A834M321-F1
#
_entry.id   AF-A0A834M321-F1
#
_cell.length_a   1.000
_cell.length_b   1.000
_cell.length_c   1.000
_cell.angle_alpha   90.00
_cell.angle_beta   90.00
_cell.angle_gamma   90.00
#
_symmetry.space_group_name_H-M   'P 1'
#
loop_
_entity.id
_entity.type
_entity.pdbx_description
1 polymer ?
#
loop_
_entity_poly.entity_id
_entity_poly.type
_entity_poly.pdbx_seq_one_letter_code
_entity_poly.pdbx_strand_id
1 'polypeptide(L)' 'MDKKEFRVLIKHCLLNEKNTVEAKTCLDAECPYTAPGKSTIKDWYTEFRRGELSAEDGGLCGGPKEIFIDKIFKNPQNAF' A
#
# COMPACT_ATOMS: atom_id res chain seq x y z
N MET A 1 -0.55 6.97 -17.42
CA MET A 1 0.23 6.30 -16.38
C MET A 1 -0.03 4.82 -16.44
N ASP A 2 1.02 4.04 -16.32
CA ASP A 2 0.93 2.60 -16.21
C ASP A 2 0.62 2.17 -14.77
N LYS A 3 0.13 0.94 -14.61
CA LYS A 3 -0.19 0.35 -13.30
C LYS A 3 0.99 0.44 -12.32
N LYS A 4 2.23 0.25 -12.79
CA LYS A 4 3.45 0.34 -11.96
C LYS A 4 3.66 1.76 -11.43
N GLU A 5 3.41 2.79 -12.26
CA GLU A 5 3.55 4.19 -11.87
C GLU A 5 2.53 4.58 -10.79
N PHE A 6 1.26 4.16 -10.97
CA PHE A 6 0.24 4.37 -9.94
C PHE A 6 0.58 3.69 -8.62
N ARG A 7 1.14 2.47 -8.66
CA ARG A 7 1.62 1.79 -7.45
C ARG A 7 2.70 2.57 -6.73
N VAL A 8 3.66 3.16 -7.45
CA VAL A 8 4.71 4.01 -6.85
C VAL A 8 4.10 5.24 -6.19
N LEU A 9 3.14 5.91 -6.85
CA LEU A 9 2.45 7.09 -6.27
C LEU A 9 1.64 6.73 -5.02
N ILE A 10 0.93 5.60 -5.03
CA ILE A 10 0.15 5.11 -3.90
C ILE A 10 1.05 4.74 -2.73
N LYS A 11 2.18 4.09 -3.00
CA LYS A 11 3.22 3.81 -1.99
C LYS A 11 3.78 5.11 -1.40
N HIS A 12 4.04 6.11 -2.24
CA HIS A 12 4.49 7.42 -1.77
C HIS A 12 3.42 8.11 -0.89
N CYS A 13 2.14 8.02 -1.26
CA CYS A 13 1.05 8.54 -0.42
C CYS A 13 1.00 7.85 0.95
N LEU A 14 1.16 6.53 1.00
CA LEU A 14 1.23 5.78 2.25
C LEU A 14 2.42 6.21 3.13
N LEU A 15 3.61 6.42 2.53
CA LEU A 15 4.81 6.86 3.25
C LEU A 15 4.68 8.30 3.79
N ASN A 16 3.88 9.14 3.15
CA ASN A 16 3.52 10.47 3.65
C ASN A 16 2.30 10.45 4.59
N GLU A 17 1.93 9.29 5.11
CA GLU A 17 0.81 9.09 6.05
C GLU A 17 -0.56 9.54 5.51
N LYS A 18 -0.69 9.70 4.18
CA LYS A 18 -1.97 10.04 3.54
C LYS A 18 -2.91 8.85 3.60
N ASN A 19 -4.16 9.11 3.96
CA ASN A 19 -5.20 8.09 3.94
C ASN A 19 -5.69 7.78 2.50
N THR A 20 -6.46 6.70 2.33
CA THR A 20 -6.91 6.28 0.98
C THR A 20 -7.80 7.29 0.27
N VAL A 21 -8.49 8.17 1.02
CA VAL A 21 -9.33 9.23 0.44
C VAL A 21 -8.45 10.34 -0.10
N GLU A 22 -7.46 10.78 0.67
CA GLU A 22 -6.49 11.81 0.25
C GLU A 22 -5.67 11.34 -0.94
N ALA A 23 -5.19 10.10 -0.91
CA ALA A 23 -4.46 9.50 -2.03
C ALA A 23 -5.32 9.46 -3.29
N LYS A 24 -6.60 9.07 -3.16
CA LYS A 24 -7.52 9.10 -4.29
C LYS A 24 -7.73 10.53 -4.80
N THR A 25 -7.93 11.51 -3.94
CA THR A 25 -8.12 12.90 -4.37
C THR A 25 -6.90 13.43 -5.11
N CYS A 26 -5.68 13.11 -4.64
CA CYS A 26 -4.45 13.46 -5.38
C CYS A 26 -4.40 12.77 -6.76
N LEU A 27 -4.71 11.48 -6.82
CA LEU A 27 -4.72 10.73 -8.09
C LEU A 27 -5.80 11.21 -9.06
N ASP A 28 -6.99 11.52 -8.58
CA ASP A 28 -8.09 12.05 -9.40
C ASP A 28 -7.74 13.45 -9.92
N ALA A 29 -7.00 14.26 -9.16
CA ALA A 29 -6.55 15.59 -9.58
C ALA A 29 -5.42 15.52 -10.63
N GLU A 30 -4.46 14.61 -10.46
CA GLU A 30 -3.34 14.44 -11.40
C GLU A 30 -3.72 13.62 -12.64
N CYS A 31 -4.68 12.69 -12.51
CA CYS A 31 -5.03 11.69 -13.53
C CYS A 31 -6.54 11.40 -13.62
N PRO A 32 -7.39 12.38 -13.94
CA PRO A 32 -8.86 12.27 -13.81
C PRO A 32 -9.51 11.13 -14.61
N TYR A 33 -8.91 10.74 -15.74
CA TYR A 33 -9.46 9.69 -16.63
C TYR A 33 -8.81 8.32 -16.45
N THR A 34 -7.65 8.26 -15.81
CA THR A 34 -6.84 7.03 -15.72
C THR A 34 -6.59 6.59 -14.28
N ALA A 35 -7.04 7.38 -13.29
CA ALA A 35 -6.86 7.07 -11.89
C ALA A 35 -7.52 5.74 -11.52
N PRO A 36 -6.84 4.91 -10.70
CA PRO A 36 -7.39 3.66 -10.22
C PRO A 36 -8.63 3.89 -9.35
N GLY A 37 -9.54 2.91 -9.36
CA GLY A 37 -10.75 2.95 -8.56
C GLY A 37 -10.48 2.95 -7.05
N LYS A 38 -11.48 3.39 -6.27
CA LYS A 38 -11.43 3.40 -4.78
C LYS A 38 -11.01 2.05 -4.21
N SER A 39 -11.55 0.95 -4.75
CA SER A 39 -11.27 -0.41 -4.28
C SER A 39 -9.81 -0.79 -4.55
N THR A 40 -9.32 -0.56 -5.76
CA THR A 40 -7.92 -0.84 -6.15
C THR A 40 -6.92 -0.09 -5.27
N ILE A 41 -7.18 1.18 -4.95
CA ILE A 41 -6.34 1.96 -4.04
C ILE A 41 -6.31 1.33 -2.65
N LYS A 42 -7.45 0.89 -2.11
CA LYS A 42 -7.53 0.22 -0.80
C LYS A 42 -6.79 -1.11 -0.78
N ASP A 43 -6.91 -1.89 -1.85
CA ASP A 43 -6.24 -3.18 -1.98
C ASP A 43 -4.72 -2.99 -1.95
N TRP A 44 -4.18 -2.07 -2.77
CA TRP A 44 -2.74 -1.78 -2.78
C TRP A 44 -2.25 -1.17 -1.48
N TYR A 45 -3.02 -0.30 -0.83
CA TYR A 45 -2.69 0.18 0.52
C TYR A 45 -2.57 -0.98 1.52
N THR A 46 -3.44 -1.97 1.43
CA THR A 46 -3.41 -3.16 2.29
C THR A 46 -2.20 -4.05 1.96
N GLU A 47 -1.88 -4.24 0.68
CA GLU A 47 -0.66 -4.93 0.23
C GLU A 47 0.60 -4.26 0.79
N PHE A 48 0.74 -2.94 0.61
CA PHE A 48 1.89 -2.19 1.10
C PHE A 48 2.03 -2.22 2.63
N ARG A 49 0.91 -2.14 3.37
CA ARG A 49 0.92 -2.28 4.83
C ARG A 49 1.30 -3.68 5.32
N ARG A 50 1.07 -4.71 4.51
CA ARG A 50 1.47 -6.10 4.80
C ARG A 50 2.96 -6.36 4.53
N GLY A 51 3.73 -5.35 4.12
CA GLY A 51 5.15 -5.48 3.83
C GLY A 51 5.45 -5.88 2.38
N GLU A 52 4.42 -5.95 1.53
CA GLU A 52 4.60 -6.18 0.10
C GLU A 52 4.97 -4.85 -0.58
N LEU A 53 6.24 -4.46 -0.42
CA LEU A 53 6.79 -3.19 -0.90
C LEU A 53 7.09 -3.18 -2.40
N SER A 54 6.82 -4.27 -3.12
CA SER A 54 7.09 -4.37 -4.56
C SER A 54 6.05 -3.57 -5.35
N ALA A 55 6.52 -2.70 -6.25
CA ALA A 55 5.67 -2.00 -7.22
C ALA A 55 5.24 -2.90 -8.39
N GLU A 56 5.78 -4.12 -8.46
CA GLU A 56 5.43 -5.14 -9.44
C GLU A 56 4.25 -5.97 -8.95
N ASP A 57 3.38 -6.43 -9.87
CA ASP A 57 2.43 -7.50 -9.54
C ASP A 57 3.27 -8.72 -9.17
N GLY A 58 3.44 -8.95 -7.88
CA GLY A 58 3.76 -10.28 -7.39
C GLY A 58 2.67 -11.18 -7.92
N GLY A 59 2.98 -11.99 -8.93
CA GLY A 59 2.05 -12.97 -9.45
C GLY A 59 1.46 -13.73 -8.28
N LEU A 60 0.13 -13.82 -8.23
CA LEU A 60 -0.59 -14.63 -7.25
C LEU A 60 -0.30 -16.12 -7.49
N CYS A 61 0.95 -16.53 -7.34
CA CYS A 61 1.34 -17.92 -7.30
C CYS A 61 1.29 -18.34 -5.84
N GLY A 62 0.30 -19.18 -5.53
CA GLY A 62 -0.15 -19.49 -4.18
C GLY A 62 0.95 -19.99 -3.25
N GLY A 63 0.97 -19.43 -2.05
CA GLY A 63 1.72 -19.92 -0.90
C GLY A 63 1.44 -19.02 0.32
N PRO A 64 1.39 -19.57 1.55
CA PRO A 64 1.17 -18.75 2.74
C PRO A 64 2.33 -17.76 2.83
N LYS A 65 2.03 -16.45 2.72
CA LYS A 65 3.03 -15.40 2.92
C LYS A 65 3.52 -15.49 4.36
N GLU A 66 4.75 -15.96 4.49
CA GLU A 66 5.49 -16.05 5.73
C GLU A 66 5.42 -14.70 6.45
N ILE A 67 4.97 -14.78 7.68
CA ILE A 67 4.61 -13.69 8.57
C ILE A 67 5.86 -12.83 8.80
N PHE A 68 6.03 -11.73 8.06
CA PHE A 68 7.03 -10.72 8.38
C PHE A 68 6.46 -9.76 9.45
N ILE A 69 6.19 -10.31 10.64
CA ILE A 69 5.84 -9.53 11.85
C ILE A 69 6.93 -9.75 12.91
N ASP A 70 8.21 -9.72 12.54
CA ASP A 70 9.30 -9.96 13.50
C ASP A 70 9.98 -8.69 14.04
N LYS A 71 9.49 -7.47 13.73
CA LYS A 71 10.20 -6.28 14.24
C LYS A 71 9.45 -4.99 14.53
N ILE A 72 8.12 -5.00 14.63
CA ILE A 72 7.37 -3.76 14.99
C ILE A 72 6.71 -3.84 16.38
N PHE A 73 6.63 -5.02 17.02
CA PHE A 73 6.12 -5.17 18.41
C PHE A 73 7.20 -5.67 19.39
N LYS A 74 8.31 -4.94 19.50
CA LYS A 74 9.08 -4.91 20.75
C LYS A 74 9.01 -3.49 21.32
N ASN A 75 7.91 -3.19 21.99
CA ASN A 75 7.92 -2.19 23.05
C ASN A 75 7.92 -2.96 24.40
N PRO A 76 8.98 -2.89 25.21
CA PRO A 76 9.03 -3.52 26.52
C PRO A 76 8.54 -2.51 27.56
N GLN A 77 7.28 -2.60 27.97
CA GLN A 77 6.80 -2.01 29.24
C GLN A 77 5.34 -2.43 29.50
N ASN A 78 5.16 -3.55 30.17
CA ASN A 78 4.40 -3.54 31.42
C ASN A 78 4.77 -4.78 32.25
N ALA A 79 5.50 -4.51 33.32
CA ALA A 79 5.77 -5.42 34.41
C ALA A 79 4.64 -5.33 35.45
N PHE A 80 4.48 -6.41 36.20
CA PHE A 80 3.59 -6.68 37.34
C PHE A 80 2.19 -7.24 37.01
#